data_AF-I1S183-F1
#
_entry.id   AF-I1S183-F1
#
_cell.length_a   1.000
_cell.length_b   1.000
_cell.length_c   1.000
_cell.angle_alpha   90.00
_cell.angle_beta   90.00
_cell.angle_gamma   90.00
#
_symmetry.space_group_name_H-M   'P 1'
#
loop_
_entity.id
_entity.type
_entity.pdbx_description
1 polymer ?
#
loop_
_entity_poly.entity_id
_entity_poly.type
_entity_poly.pdbx_seq_one_letter_code
_entity_poly.pdbx_strand_id
1 'polypeptide(L)'
;MSSDDQPKRKASDAPVSPPPIKRKVQSGTTKTAVANFFTPTSQKPKDPTVWSERSPNNNDDIPATLLVGRFEPEKKEDRKVKRRKIAAFDLDSTLISTSSGKKHASSGTDWKWWHSSVPTKLRELYQDGYRVVILSNQAGLTLHFDAKHKGPKANAQKRVSEFKQKCSAVLNSLNLPTCVYAATEHDIYRKPRIGMWKEVCEDYDIPETEVDLEKSIFVGDAGGRTAGVGKGPDGVAAMSKDFSCSDRNFAHNAGIKFMTPEEFFLGEKARSYAREFDLAEHPFSDDTSSGSSVVTLKRTNDQDIILFCGPPGAGKSTLYWKSLKPLGYARINQDLLKTRDKCVQAAKEHLQEGTSVAIDNTNADPATRTVWVELAKEFGISIRCVWFKTPLQVCEHNNAVRALNESLNPESRLVLPKMAFTSFANRFKPPSVKEGFQDIIEVPFQFRGTEEEYRIWGRYWT
;
A
#
# COMPACT_ATOMS: atom_id res chain seq x y z
N MET A 1 -36.79 -48.17 -61.92
CA MET A 1 -36.28 -49.13 -62.91
C MET A 1 -36.41 -48.44 -64.26
N SER A 2 -35.40 -48.10 -65.03
CA SER A 2 -33.93 -48.28 -65.07
C SER A 2 -33.48 -47.23 -66.12
N SER A 3 -32.27 -46.72 -66.23
CA SER A 3 -30.95 -46.94 -65.65
C SER A 3 -30.12 -45.75 -66.14
N ASP A 4 -29.30 -45.20 -65.25
CA ASP A 4 -28.41 -44.07 -65.47
C ASP A 4 -27.35 -44.32 -66.55
N ASP A 5 -27.04 -43.22 -67.22
CA ASP A 5 -26.09 -43.08 -68.30
C ASP A 5 -24.90 -42.22 -67.82
N GLN A 6 -23.73 -42.46 -68.42
CA GLN A 6 -22.52 -41.62 -68.52
C GLN A 6 -21.19 -42.06 -67.88
N PRO A 7 -20.05 -41.72 -68.54
CA PRO A 7 -18.79 -42.44 -68.45
C PRO A 7 -17.65 -41.68 -67.76
N LYS A 8 -16.59 -42.45 -67.48
CA LYS A 8 -15.29 -42.11 -66.84
C LYS A 8 -14.68 -40.77 -67.27
N ARG A 9 -14.26 -39.95 -66.29
CA ARG A 9 -13.26 -38.88 -66.43
C ARG A 9 -12.00 -39.19 -65.63
N LYS A 10 -10.85 -38.94 -66.27
CA LYS A 10 -9.47 -39.13 -65.80
C LYS A 10 -9.13 -38.16 -64.66
N ALA A 11 -8.32 -38.64 -63.72
CA ALA A 11 -7.69 -37.86 -62.65
C ALA A 11 -6.75 -36.79 -63.25
N SER A 12 -6.77 -35.60 -62.66
CA SER A 12 -5.83 -34.51 -62.95
C SER A 12 -4.92 -34.30 -61.75
N ASP A 13 -3.62 -34.23 -62.03
CA ASP A 13 -2.52 -34.01 -61.09
C ASP A 13 -2.63 -32.66 -60.39
N ALA A 14 -2.66 -32.68 -59.06
CA ALA A 14 -2.46 -31.49 -58.22
C ALA A 14 -0.98 -31.42 -57.77
N PRO A 15 -0.33 -30.25 -57.79
CA PRO A 15 1.07 -30.12 -57.43
C PRO A 15 1.29 -30.31 -55.93
N VAL A 16 2.15 -31.27 -55.59
CA VAL A 16 2.61 -31.58 -54.23
C VAL A 16 3.47 -30.43 -53.71
N SER A 17 2.94 -29.64 -52.77
CA SER A 17 3.74 -28.71 -51.97
C SER A 17 4.54 -29.48 -50.91
N PRO A 18 5.83 -29.18 -50.67
CA PRO A 18 6.59 -29.87 -49.63
C PRO A 18 6.06 -29.50 -48.23
N PRO A 19 6.09 -30.42 -47.27
CA PRO A 19 5.61 -30.15 -45.92
C PRO A 19 6.49 -29.09 -45.23
N PRO A 20 5.90 -28.19 -44.42
CA PRO A 20 6.65 -27.16 -43.73
C PRO A 20 7.66 -27.78 -42.76
N ILE A 21 8.91 -27.32 -42.85
CA ILE A 21 10.01 -27.72 -41.98
C ILE A 21 9.61 -27.41 -40.54
N LYS A 22 9.43 -28.46 -39.72
CA LYS A 22 9.22 -28.33 -38.27
C LYS A 22 10.43 -27.63 -37.65
N ARG A 23 10.34 -26.32 -37.41
CA ARG A 23 11.22 -25.63 -36.46
C ARG A 23 11.02 -26.30 -35.10
N LYS A 24 12.01 -27.06 -34.64
CA LYS A 24 12.09 -27.52 -33.25
C LYS A 24 12.13 -26.27 -32.37
N VAL A 25 11.00 -25.95 -31.75
CA VAL A 25 10.97 -25.06 -30.59
C VAL A 25 11.81 -25.75 -29.52
N GLN A 26 13.02 -25.25 -29.28
CA GLN A 26 13.80 -25.67 -28.13
C GLN A 26 13.06 -25.18 -26.89
N SER A 27 12.33 -26.10 -26.27
CA SER A 27 11.76 -25.95 -24.95
C SER A 27 12.86 -25.51 -23.97
N GLY A 28 12.69 -24.36 -23.33
CA GLY A 28 13.57 -23.86 -22.26
C GLY A 28 13.44 -24.64 -20.94
N THR A 29 12.76 -25.79 -20.95
CA THR A 29 12.62 -26.66 -19.78
C THR A 29 13.95 -27.39 -19.55
N THR A 30 14.59 -27.12 -18.41
CA THR A 30 15.79 -27.86 -17.98
C THR A 30 15.46 -29.35 -17.87
N LYS A 31 16.43 -30.24 -18.19
CA LYS A 31 16.25 -31.70 -18.06
C LYS A 31 15.73 -32.09 -16.66
N THR A 32 16.12 -31.33 -15.64
CA THR A 32 15.67 -31.45 -14.25
C THR A 32 14.17 -31.20 -14.08
N ALA A 33 13.61 -30.18 -14.75
CA ALA A 33 12.19 -29.85 -14.66
C ALA A 33 11.29 -30.89 -15.35
N VAL A 34 11.77 -31.53 -16.42
CA VAL A 34 11.05 -32.66 -17.06
C VAL A 34 11.11 -33.91 -16.19
N ALA A 35 12.27 -34.21 -15.57
CA ALA A 35 12.44 -35.36 -14.68
C ALA A 35 11.54 -35.27 -13.43
N ASN A 36 11.41 -34.08 -12.82
CA ASN A 36 10.56 -33.85 -11.66
C ASN A 36 9.06 -34.03 -11.93
N PHE A 37 8.63 -33.96 -13.20
CA PHE A 37 7.24 -34.12 -13.60
C PHE A 37 6.78 -35.59 -13.52
N PHE A 38 7.68 -36.55 -13.77
CA PHE A 38 7.38 -37.99 -13.78
C PHE A 38 7.71 -38.73 -12.47
N THR A 39 8.34 -38.06 -11.50
CA THR A 39 8.61 -38.65 -10.18
C THR A 39 7.34 -38.79 -9.34
N PRO A 40 7.06 -39.97 -8.76
CA PRO A 40 5.99 -40.18 -7.78
C PRO A 40 6.08 -39.19 -6.62
N THR A 41 4.96 -38.75 -6.07
CA THR A 41 4.92 -37.76 -4.98
C THR A 41 5.75 -38.17 -3.74
N SER A 42 5.93 -39.47 -3.49
CA SER A 42 6.78 -40.00 -2.42
C SER A 42 8.29 -39.90 -2.68
N GLN A 43 8.70 -39.66 -3.93
CA GLN A 43 10.10 -39.53 -4.37
C GLN A 43 10.45 -38.10 -4.82
N LYS A 44 9.48 -37.18 -4.84
CA LYS A 44 9.77 -35.78 -5.12
C LYS A 44 10.68 -35.22 -4.02
N PRO A 45 11.75 -34.50 -4.38
CA PRO A 45 12.53 -33.76 -3.40
C PRO A 45 11.59 -32.92 -2.54
N LYS A 46 11.81 -32.90 -1.22
CA LYS A 46 11.08 -31.98 -0.33
C LYS A 46 11.22 -30.57 -0.92
N ASP A 47 10.12 -29.81 -0.96
CA ASP A 47 10.19 -28.40 -1.40
C ASP A 47 11.28 -27.70 -0.57
N PRO A 48 12.35 -27.20 -1.21
CA PRO A 48 13.43 -26.51 -0.49
C PRO A 48 12.97 -25.17 0.10
N THR A 49 11.72 -24.77 -0.16
CA THR A 49 11.10 -23.58 0.41
C THR A 49 10.42 -23.89 1.74
N VAL A 50 10.91 -23.28 2.81
CA VAL A 50 10.28 -23.31 4.13
C VAL A 50 9.39 -22.08 4.30
N TRP A 51 8.13 -22.30 4.69
CA TRP A 51 7.15 -21.23 4.91
C TRP A 51 6.99 -20.93 6.40
N SER A 52 6.95 -19.66 6.74
CA SER A 52 6.67 -19.18 8.10
C SER A 52 5.84 -17.90 8.04
N GLU A 53 5.25 -17.52 9.16
CA GLU A 53 4.36 -16.35 9.27
C GLU A 53 4.91 -15.41 10.36
N ARG A 54 4.64 -14.10 10.27
CA ARG A 54 5.03 -13.10 11.28
C ARG A 54 3.87 -12.21 11.66
N SER A 55 3.76 -11.92 12.96
CA SER A 55 2.79 -10.97 13.51
C SER A 55 3.37 -9.56 13.54
N PRO A 56 2.57 -8.51 13.31
CA PRO A 56 3.04 -7.13 13.40
C PRO A 56 3.66 -6.83 14.75
N ASN A 57 4.75 -6.06 14.75
CA ASN A 57 5.47 -5.60 15.95
C ASN A 57 5.94 -6.75 16.87
N ASN A 58 6.14 -7.96 16.33
CA ASN A 58 6.50 -9.15 17.11
C ASN A 58 5.55 -9.43 18.29
N ASN A 59 4.26 -9.12 18.10
CA ASN A 59 3.22 -9.37 19.09
C ASN A 59 2.40 -10.60 18.69
N ASP A 60 2.66 -11.72 19.36
CA ASP A 60 1.99 -13.02 19.11
C ASP A 60 0.48 -13.02 19.45
N ASP A 61 -0.02 -12.02 20.19
CA ASP A 61 -1.46 -11.84 20.43
C ASP A 61 -2.20 -11.30 19.19
N ILE A 62 -1.46 -10.78 18.21
CA ILE A 62 -2.00 -10.29 16.95
C ILE A 62 -1.81 -11.37 15.88
N PRO A 63 -2.84 -11.71 15.07
CA PRO A 63 -2.70 -12.68 13.98
C PRO A 63 -1.58 -12.29 13.01
N ALA A 64 -0.89 -13.29 12.46
CA ALA A 64 0.17 -13.05 11.50
C ALA A 64 -0.36 -12.46 10.18
N THR A 65 0.38 -11.49 9.64
CA THR A 65 0.00 -10.75 8.43
C THR A 65 1.14 -10.65 7.43
N LEU A 66 2.27 -11.29 7.71
CA LEU A 66 3.37 -11.45 6.79
C LEU A 66 3.63 -12.93 6.56
N LEU A 67 3.58 -13.35 5.30
CA LEU A 67 3.98 -14.69 4.89
C LEU A 67 5.40 -14.66 4.34
N VAL A 68 6.28 -15.50 4.88
CA VAL A 68 7.70 -15.58 4.50
C VAL A 68 8.00 -16.96 3.92
N GLY A 69 8.52 -17.00 2.68
CA GLY A 69 9.02 -18.20 2.03
C GLY A 69 10.54 -18.13 1.90
N ARG A 70 11.26 -18.94 2.69
CA ARG A 70 12.72 -19.02 2.69
C ARG A 70 13.17 -20.20 1.84
N PHE A 71 13.97 -19.93 0.81
CA PHE A 71 14.55 -20.95 -0.05
C PHE A 71 16.04 -21.13 0.25
N GLU A 72 16.43 -22.37 0.52
CA GLU A 72 17.83 -22.76 0.64
C GLU A 72 18.17 -23.82 -0.42
N PRO A 73 19.11 -23.55 -1.34
CA PRO A 73 19.60 -24.54 -2.28
C PRO A 73 20.44 -25.62 -1.56
N GLU A 74 20.62 -26.77 -2.21
CA GLU A 74 21.44 -27.88 -1.67
C GLU A 74 22.85 -27.43 -1.28
N LYS A 75 23.45 -26.56 -2.10
CA LYS A 75 24.72 -25.91 -1.77
C LYS A 75 24.46 -24.77 -0.78
N LYS A 76 24.77 -25.02 0.49
CA LYS A 76 24.64 -24.03 1.56
C LYS A 76 25.47 -22.78 1.29
N GLU A 77 24.94 -21.65 1.75
CA GLU A 77 25.64 -20.37 1.74
C GLU A 77 26.91 -20.42 2.59
N ASP A 78 27.99 -19.81 2.10
CA ASP A 78 29.19 -19.59 2.91
C ASP A 78 28.92 -18.45 3.91
N ARG A 79 28.72 -18.83 5.18
CA ARG A 79 28.46 -17.91 6.29
C ARG A 79 29.61 -16.94 6.58
N LYS A 80 30.79 -17.12 5.98
CA LYS A 80 31.90 -16.16 6.07
C LYS A 80 31.64 -14.89 5.25
N VAL A 81 30.80 -14.97 4.22
CA VAL A 81 30.47 -13.81 3.37
C VAL A 81 29.40 -12.97 4.04
N LYS A 82 29.81 -11.90 4.73
CA LYS A 82 28.88 -10.93 5.33
C LYS A 82 28.28 -10.03 4.25
N ARG A 83 27.03 -10.32 3.85
CA ARG A 83 26.30 -9.54 2.85
C ARG A 83 25.63 -8.33 3.50
N ARG A 84 26.27 -7.16 3.41
CA ARG A 84 25.75 -5.89 3.96
C ARG A 84 25.06 -5.00 2.93
N LYS A 85 25.16 -5.34 1.64
CA LYS A 85 24.40 -4.71 0.55
C LYS A 85 23.15 -5.53 0.29
N ILE A 86 21.98 -4.90 0.23
CA ILE A 86 20.71 -5.59 -0.01
C ILE A 86 20.17 -5.16 -1.37
N ALA A 87 19.83 -6.14 -2.22
CA ALA A 87 19.09 -5.94 -3.45
C ALA A 87 17.68 -6.52 -3.25
N ALA A 88 16.72 -5.64 -3.00
CA ALA A 88 15.34 -5.97 -2.78
C ALA A 88 14.52 -5.76 -4.06
N PHE A 89 13.60 -6.67 -4.33
CA PHE A 89 12.78 -6.65 -5.55
C PHE A 89 11.31 -6.78 -5.20
N ASP A 90 10.44 -6.03 -5.85
CA ASP A 90 9.04 -6.44 -5.96
C ASP A 90 8.90 -7.73 -6.79
N LEU A 91 7.77 -8.43 -6.65
CA LEU A 91 7.51 -9.67 -7.36
C LEU A 91 6.76 -9.44 -8.68
N ASP A 92 5.51 -8.98 -8.58
CA ASP A 92 4.55 -8.99 -9.68
C ASP A 92 4.75 -7.76 -10.58
N SER A 93 4.95 -7.96 -11.88
CA SER A 93 5.36 -6.93 -12.87
C SER A 93 6.80 -6.41 -12.71
N THR A 94 7.58 -7.01 -11.81
CA THR A 94 9.00 -6.68 -11.59
C THR A 94 9.91 -7.85 -11.92
N LEU A 95 9.78 -8.97 -11.18
CA LEU A 95 10.52 -10.20 -11.46
C LEU A 95 9.74 -11.11 -12.39
N ILE A 96 8.41 -11.14 -12.25
CA ILE A 96 7.51 -11.98 -13.03
C ILE A 96 6.38 -11.18 -13.65
N SER A 97 5.81 -11.69 -14.74
CA SER A 97 4.53 -11.23 -15.28
C SER A 97 3.59 -12.41 -15.45
N THR A 98 2.30 -12.17 -15.69
CA THR A 98 1.38 -13.27 -16.05
C THR A 98 1.76 -13.87 -17.40
N SER A 99 1.61 -15.18 -17.55
CA SER A 99 1.80 -15.86 -18.84
C SER A 99 0.54 -15.73 -19.70
N SER A 100 -0.63 -15.57 -19.08
CA SER A 100 -1.92 -15.32 -19.73
C SER A 100 -2.10 -13.92 -20.31
N GLY A 101 -1.25 -12.95 -19.91
CA GLY A 101 -1.39 -11.54 -20.27
C GLY A 101 -2.47 -10.79 -19.48
N LYS A 102 -3.15 -11.45 -18.53
CA LYS A 102 -4.11 -10.79 -17.62
C LYS A 102 -3.37 -9.93 -16.60
N LYS A 103 -4.03 -8.90 -16.07
CA LYS A 103 -3.47 -8.04 -15.00
C LYS A 103 -3.16 -8.82 -13.72
N HIS A 104 -3.97 -9.84 -13.40
CA HIS A 104 -3.77 -10.69 -12.23
C HIS A 104 -3.68 -12.15 -12.66
N ALA A 105 -2.79 -12.91 -12.00
CA ALA A 105 -2.60 -14.32 -12.25
C ALA A 105 -3.89 -15.10 -11.97
N SER A 106 -4.21 -16.03 -12.86
CA SER A 106 -5.41 -16.87 -12.78
C SER A 106 -5.20 -18.19 -12.03
N SER A 107 -3.95 -18.59 -11.80
CA SER A 107 -3.55 -19.77 -11.03
C SER A 107 -2.10 -19.61 -10.52
N GLY A 108 -1.64 -20.55 -9.69
CA GLY A 108 -0.24 -20.61 -9.24
C GLY A 108 0.79 -20.87 -10.36
N THR A 109 0.34 -21.24 -11.56
CA THR A 109 1.19 -21.49 -12.74
C THR A 109 1.12 -20.39 -13.80
N ASP A 110 0.25 -19.39 -13.61
CA ASP A 110 0.08 -18.26 -14.52
C ASP A 110 1.15 -17.18 -14.27
N TRP A 111 2.41 -17.56 -14.51
CA TRP A 111 3.54 -16.65 -14.43
C TRP A 111 4.61 -17.00 -15.47
N LYS A 112 5.40 -16.00 -15.82
CA LYS A 112 6.66 -16.11 -16.57
C LYS A 112 7.64 -15.08 -16.04
N TRP A 113 8.93 -15.27 -16.29
CA TRP A 113 9.93 -14.22 -16.04
C TRP A 113 9.53 -12.95 -16.78
N TRP A 114 9.61 -11.82 -16.08
CA TRP A 114 9.30 -10.52 -16.66
C TRP A 114 10.18 -10.22 -17.88
N HIS A 115 11.47 -10.55 -17.75
CA HIS A 115 12.44 -10.54 -18.85
C HIS A 115 13.43 -11.70 -18.71
N SER A 116 14.02 -12.16 -19.81
CA SER A 116 14.95 -13.31 -19.82
C SER A 116 16.23 -13.06 -19.02
N SER A 117 16.62 -11.80 -18.83
CA SER A 117 17.80 -11.42 -18.05
C SER A 117 17.62 -11.54 -16.53
N VAL A 118 16.38 -11.58 -16.02
CA VAL A 118 16.07 -11.50 -14.59
C VAL A 118 16.81 -12.58 -13.78
N PRO A 119 16.73 -13.89 -14.09
CA PRO A 119 17.37 -14.91 -13.27
C PRO A 119 18.89 -14.79 -13.23
N THR A 120 19.49 -14.43 -14.37
CA THR A 120 20.94 -14.27 -14.47
C THR A 120 21.41 -13.07 -13.66
N LYS A 121 20.74 -11.92 -13.79
CA LYS A 121 21.07 -10.69 -13.04
C LYS A 121 20.97 -10.86 -11.53
N LEU A 122 19.93 -11.56 -11.04
CA LEU A 122 19.79 -11.83 -9.60
C LEU A 122 20.91 -12.74 -9.07
N ARG A 123 21.33 -13.74 -9.86
CA ARG A 123 22.48 -14.60 -9.49
C ARG A 123 23.80 -13.83 -9.51
N GLU A 124 24.02 -12.95 -10.48
CA GLU A 124 25.19 -12.06 -10.53
C GLU A 124 25.27 -11.18 -9.28
N LEU A 125 24.17 -10.50 -8.91
CA LEU A 125 24.12 -9.70 -7.69
C LEU A 125 24.51 -10.50 -6.44
N TYR A 126 23.96 -11.71 -6.31
CA TYR A 126 24.27 -12.58 -5.17
C TYR A 126 25.75 -12.96 -5.12
N GLN A 127 26.37 -13.23 -6.28
CA GLN A 127 27.82 -13.46 -6.39
C GLN A 127 28.63 -12.22 -6.03
N ASP A 128 28.15 -11.02 -6.40
CA ASP A 128 28.75 -9.72 -6.12
C ASP A 128 28.58 -9.23 -4.67
N GLY A 129 28.16 -10.11 -3.76
CA GLY A 129 28.08 -9.80 -2.34
C GLY A 129 26.71 -9.31 -1.87
N TYR A 130 25.70 -9.20 -2.74
CA TYR A 130 24.37 -8.73 -2.35
C TYR A 130 23.55 -9.82 -1.67
N ARG A 131 22.80 -9.43 -0.64
CA ARG A 131 21.64 -10.19 -0.18
C ARG A 131 20.47 -9.88 -1.12
N VAL A 132 20.03 -10.88 -1.87
CA VAL A 132 18.87 -10.76 -2.78
C VAL A 132 17.61 -11.18 -2.04
N VAL A 133 16.58 -10.33 -2.02
CA VAL A 133 15.29 -10.60 -1.35
C VAL A 133 14.11 -10.10 -2.19
N ILE A 134 12.93 -10.68 -1.97
CA ILE A 134 11.70 -10.30 -2.67
C ILE A 134 10.69 -9.77 -1.65
N LEU A 135 10.22 -8.53 -1.82
CA LEU A 135 9.27 -7.85 -0.92
C LEU A 135 8.01 -7.49 -1.69
N SER A 136 6.88 -8.12 -1.36
CA SER A 136 5.65 -8.03 -2.16
C SER A 136 4.42 -7.68 -1.32
N ASN A 137 3.57 -6.79 -1.83
CA ASN A 137 2.26 -6.47 -1.25
C ASN A 137 1.20 -7.43 -1.80
N GLN A 138 0.59 -8.26 -0.94
CA GLN A 138 -0.32 -9.34 -1.32
C GLN A 138 -1.66 -9.29 -0.54
N ALA A 139 -2.35 -8.15 -0.59
CA ALA A 139 -3.64 -7.92 0.09
C ALA A 139 -4.79 -8.84 -0.36
N GLY A 140 -4.59 -9.64 -1.40
CA GLY A 140 -5.55 -10.65 -1.85
C GLY A 140 -5.46 -11.98 -1.09
N LEU A 141 -4.45 -12.13 -0.23
CA LEU A 141 -4.21 -13.31 0.60
C LEU A 141 -4.81 -13.11 1.99
N THR A 142 -5.37 -14.16 2.56
CA THR A 142 -5.90 -14.16 3.94
C THR A 142 -5.28 -15.34 4.67
N LEU A 143 -4.35 -15.05 5.59
CA LEU A 143 -3.65 -16.09 6.37
C LEU A 143 -4.53 -16.61 7.50
N HIS A 144 -5.14 -15.68 8.25
CA HIS A 144 -6.05 -15.99 9.34
C HIS A 144 -7.40 -15.33 9.12
N PHE A 145 -8.45 -15.98 9.60
CA PHE A 145 -9.81 -15.44 9.58
C PHE A 145 -10.19 -15.04 11.00
N ASP A 146 -10.88 -13.90 11.15
CA ASP A 146 -11.54 -13.53 12.40
C ASP A 146 -12.47 -14.67 12.86
N ALA A 147 -12.53 -14.90 14.17
CA ALA A 147 -13.43 -15.88 14.79
C ALA A 147 -14.90 -15.69 14.37
N LYS A 148 -15.31 -14.45 14.05
CA LYS A 148 -16.65 -14.07 13.60
C LYS A 148 -16.85 -14.18 12.09
N HIS A 149 -15.83 -14.56 11.31
CA HIS A 149 -15.93 -14.67 9.85
C HIS A 149 -16.86 -15.82 9.42
N LYS A 150 -17.95 -15.48 8.74
CA LYS A 150 -18.97 -16.43 8.23
C LYS A 150 -18.88 -16.69 6.71
N GLY A 151 -17.89 -16.12 6.02
CA GLY A 151 -17.75 -16.23 4.57
C GLY A 151 -17.04 -17.53 4.11
N PRO A 152 -17.03 -17.81 2.79
CA PRO A 152 -16.37 -19.00 2.24
C PRO A 152 -14.85 -18.95 2.38
N LYS A 153 -14.28 -19.83 3.21
CA LYS A 153 -12.82 -19.87 3.50
C LYS A 153 -12.00 -20.55 2.41
N ALA A 154 -12.58 -21.53 1.70
CA ALA A 154 -11.87 -22.38 0.75
C ALA A 154 -11.19 -21.59 -0.39
N ASN A 155 -11.87 -20.57 -0.94
CA ASN A 155 -11.31 -19.77 -2.03
C ASN A 155 -10.13 -18.90 -1.57
N ALA A 156 -10.20 -18.33 -0.37
CA ALA A 156 -9.10 -17.52 0.17
C ALA A 156 -7.89 -18.39 0.54
N GLN A 157 -8.12 -19.56 1.15
CA GLN A 157 -7.06 -20.55 1.41
C GLN A 157 -6.43 -21.06 0.11
N LYS A 158 -7.23 -21.30 -0.93
CA LYS A 158 -6.74 -21.70 -2.25
C LYS A 158 -5.77 -20.65 -2.82
N ARG A 159 -6.06 -19.35 -2.69
CA ARG A 159 -5.16 -18.28 -3.14
C ARG A 159 -3.82 -18.30 -2.42
N VAL A 160 -3.81 -18.60 -1.11
CA VAL A 160 -2.56 -18.75 -0.34
C VAL A 160 -1.76 -19.94 -0.87
N SER A 161 -2.41 -21.09 -1.10
CA SER A 161 -1.74 -22.27 -1.67
C SER A 161 -1.19 -22.03 -3.07
N GLU A 162 -1.95 -21.36 -3.94
CA GLU A 162 -1.52 -20.99 -5.30
C GLU A 162 -0.36 -19.98 -5.27
N PHE A 163 -0.38 -19.04 -4.33
CA PHE A 163 0.73 -18.10 -4.13
C PHE A 163 2.00 -18.81 -3.64
N LYS A 164 1.88 -19.73 -2.68
CA LYS A 164 3.00 -20.56 -2.22
C LYS A 164 3.58 -21.37 -3.37
N GLN A 165 2.73 -22.03 -4.16
CA GLN A 165 3.16 -22.77 -5.36
C GLN A 165 3.90 -21.88 -6.37
N LYS A 166 3.37 -20.68 -6.67
CA LYS A 166 3.98 -19.69 -7.56
C LYS A 166 5.38 -19.33 -7.07
N CYS A 167 5.49 -18.93 -5.80
CA CYS A 167 6.75 -18.50 -5.22
C CYS A 167 7.76 -19.64 -5.15
N SER A 168 7.38 -20.84 -4.68
CA SER A 168 8.27 -22.00 -4.69
C SER A 168 8.82 -22.26 -6.09
N ALA A 169 8.00 -22.17 -7.15
CA ALA A 169 8.48 -22.36 -8.52
C ALA A 169 9.47 -21.27 -8.98
N VAL A 170 9.21 -20.00 -8.63
CA VAL A 170 10.11 -18.87 -8.91
C VAL A 170 11.46 -19.06 -8.19
N LEU A 171 11.42 -19.36 -6.88
CA LEU A 171 12.60 -19.54 -6.04
C LEU A 171 13.46 -20.73 -6.50
N ASN A 172 12.81 -21.87 -6.81
CA ASN A 172 13.49 -23.03 -7.40
C ASN A 172 14.17 -22.69 -8.73
N SER A 173 13.56 -21.84 -9.58
CA SER A 173 14.16 -21.43 -10.85
C SER A 173 15.31 -20.42 -10.68
N LEU A 174 15.34 -19.62 -9.60
CA LEU A 174 16.49 -18.77 -9.27
C LEU A 174 17.66 -19.62 -8.76
N ASN A 175 17.34 -20.61 -7.91
CA ASN A 175 18.28 -21.52 -7.27
C ASN A 175 19.43 -20.81 -6.54
N LEU A 176 19.09 -19.82 -5.71
CA LEU A 176 20.02 -19.08 -4.86
C LEU A 176 19.38 -18.84 -3.48
N PRO A 177 20.17 -18.73 -2.38
CA PRO A 177 19.64 -18.48 -1.03
C PRO A 177 18.91 -17.13 -0.95
N THR A 178 17.58 -17.15 -0.81
CA THR A 178 16.74 -15.95 -0.81
C THR A 178 15.42 -16.19 -0.10
N CYS A 179 14.76 -15.09 0.27
CA CYS A 179 13.43 -15.10 0.88
C CYS A 179 12.47 -14.25 0.06
N VAL A 180 11.21 -14.70 0.02
CA VAL A 180 10.07 -13.85 -0.35
C VAL A 180 9.29 -13.47 0.91
N TYR A 181 9.00 -12.18 1.05
CA TYR A 181 8.20 -11.58 2.09
C TYR A 181 6.91 -11.04 1.45
N ALA A 182 5.76 -11.50 1.91
CA ALA A 182 4.46 -11.18 1.33
C ALA A 182 3.53 -10.57 2.38
N ALA A 183 3.39 -9.24 2.35
CA ALA A 183 2.54 -8.49 3.27
C ALA A 183 1.06 -8.65 2.88
N THR A 184 0.24 -9.26 3.73
CA THR A 184 -1.15 -9.61 3.41
C THR A 184 -2.17 -8.60 3.90
N GLU A 185 -1.80 -7.68 4.79
CA GLU A 185 -2.69 -6.66 5.36
C GLU A 185 -2.20 -5.23 5.15
N HIS A 186 -2.96 -4.24 5.60
CA HIS A 186 -2.64 -2.80 5.50
C HIS A 186 -1.92 -2.27 6.76
N ASP A 187 -0.88 -2.97 7.19
CA ASP A 187 -0.12 -2.70 8.42
C ASP A 187 1.36 -2.37 8.15
N ILE A 188 2.19 -2.41 9.19
CA ILE A 188 3.63 -2.10 9.15
C ILE A 188 4.42 -2.85 8.08
N TYR A 189 3.98 -4.03 7.64
CA TYR A 189 4.66 -4.80 6.60
C TYR A 189 4.40 -4.29 5.19
N ARG A 190 3.24 -3.68 4.95
CA ARG A 190 2.83 -3.28 3.60
C ARG A 190 3.60 -2.06 3.11
N LYS A 191 4.32 -2.20 1.99
CA LYS A 191 4.97 -1.09 1.29
C LYS A 191 3.98 0.06 1.07
N PRO A 192 4.35 1.32 1.34
CA PRO A 192 5.73 1.81 1.50
C PRO A 192 6.37 1.69 2.88
N ARG A 193 5.69 1.12 3.87
CA ARG A 193 6.26 0.94 5.21
C ARG A 193 7.41 -0.08 5.21
N ILE A 194 8.32 0.08 6.15
CA ILE A 194 9.59 -0.67 6.20
C ILE A 194 9.52 -1.94 7.05
N GLY A 195 8.34 -2.44 7.43
CA GLY A 195 8.23 -3.64 8.25
C GLY A 195 8.91 -4.85 7.61
N MET A 196 8.67 -5.10 6.31
CA MET A 196 9.37 -6.18 5.60
C MET A 196 10.89 -5.98 5.52
N TRP A 197 11.38 -4.73 5.50
CA TRP A 197 12.81 -4.43 5.50
C TRP A 197 13.46 -4.81 6.84
N LYS A 198 12.77 -4.53 7.94
CA LYS A 198 13.22 -4.92 9.29
C LYS A 198 13.29 -6.42 9.44
N GLU A 199 12.27 -7.14 8.96
CA GLU A 199 12.28 -8.61 8.93
C GLU A 199 13.44 -9.17 8.12
N VAL A 200 13.78 -8.55 6.98
CA VAL A 200 14.99 -8.94 6.21
C VAL A 200 16.26 -8.78 7.05
N CYS A 201 16.39 -7.65 7.75
CA CYS A 201 17.56 -7.38 8.58
C CYS A 201 17.68 -8.40 9.71
N GLU A 202 16.57 -8.72 10.38
CA GLU A 202 16.50 -9.71 11.46
C GLU A 202 16.77 -11.14 10.95
N ASP A 203 16.09 -11.57 9.89
CA ASP A 203 16.19 -12.93 9.31
C ASP A 203 17.60 -13.32 8.81
N TYR A 204 18.45 -12.32 8.58
CA TYR A 204 19.82 -12.46 8.06
C TYR A 204 20.90 -11.93 9.02
N ASP A 205 20.55 -11.59 10.27
CA ASP A 205 21.47 -11.06 11.27
C ASP A 205 22.28 -9.84 10.75
N ILE A 206 21.58 -8.89 10.12
CA ILE A 206 22.13 -7.64 9.62
C ILE A 206 21.58 -6.51 10.49
N PRO A 207 22.37 -5.94 11.42
CA PRO A 207 21.94 -4.74 12.13
C PRO A 207 21.58 -3.63 11.12
N GLU A 208 20.47 -2.93 11.31
CA GLU A 208 20.03 -1.87 10.38
C GLU A 208 21.12 -0.80 10.16
N THR A 209 21.94 -0.53 11.18
CA THR A 209 23.07 0.40 11.14
C THR A 209 24.28 -0.10 10.34
N GLU A 210 24.36 -1.40 10.04
CA GLU A 210 25.43 -2.00 9.24
C GLU A 210 25.05 -2.19 7.78
N VAL A 211 23.81 -1.88 7.39
CA VAL A 211 23.41 -1.97 5.98
C VAL A 211 24.13 -0.90 5.17
N ASP A 212 24.78 -1.29 4.08
CA ASP A 212 25.34 -0.37 3.10
C ASP A 212 24.19 0.22 2.28
N LEU A 213 23.55 1.27 2.80
CA LEU A 213 22.38 1.92 2.20
C LEU A 213 22.68 2.49 0.82
N GLU A 214 23.89 3.03 0.62
CA GLU A 214 24.33 3.65 -0.63
C GLU A 214 24.38 2.63 -1.79
N LYS A 215 24.89 1.42 -1.50
CA LYS A 215 24.95 0.36 -2.51
C LYS A 215 23.72 -0.51 -2.56
N SER A 216 22.83 -0.42 -1.57
CA SER A 216 21.58 -1.15 -1.54
C SER A 216 20.55 -0.56 -2.50
N ILE A 217 19.67 -1.40 -3.00
CA ILE A 217 18.71 -1.03 -4.05
C ILE A 217 17.37 -1.73 -3.85
N PHE A 218 16.31 -1.00 -4.14
CA PHE A 218 14.98 -1.55 -4.37
C PHE A 218 14.61 -1.43 -5.85
N VAL A 219 14.16 -2.53 -6.45
CA VAL A 219 13.65 -2.54 -7.83
C VAL A 219 12.16 -2.90 -7.81
N GLY A 220 11.32 -2.06 -8.41
CA GLY A 220 9.87 -2.30 -8.42
C GLY A 220 9.12 -1.48 -9.48
N ASP A 221 7.97 -1.98 -9.93
CA ASP A 221 7.16 -1.37 -10.99
C ASP A 221 6.27 -0.23 -10.47
N ALA A 222 5.94 -0.23 -9.17
CA ALA A 222 5.11 0.81 -8.54
C ALA A 222 5.92 2.08 -8.25
N GLY A 223 6.45 2.67 -9.33
CA GLY A 223 7.36 3.80 -9.31
C GLY A 223 6.71 5.17 -9.53
N GLY A 224 5.38 5.25 -9.62
CA GLY A 224 4.66 6.51 -9.84
C GLY A 224 4.84 7.13 -11.22
N ARG A 225 5.28 6.35 -12.22
CA ARG A 225 5.55 6.86 -13.56
C ARG A 225 4.29 7.47 -14.15
N THR A 226 4.42 8.64 -14.77
CA THR A 226 3.30 9.30 -15.44
C THR A 226 3.00 8.65 -16.78
N ALA A 227 1.77 8.85 -17.27
CA ALA A 227 1.43 8.47 -18.63
C ALA A 227 2.33 9.24 -19.61
N GLY A 228 2.72 8.59 -20.70
CA GLY A 228 3.66 9.17 -21.64
C GLY A 228 3.70 8.40 -22.94
N VAL A 229 4.71 8.73 -23.74
CA VAL A 229 4.91 8.15 -25.07
C VAL A 229 6.26 7.47 -25.08
N GLY A 230 6.28 6.19 -25.44
CA GLY A 230 7.47 5.34 -25.48
C GLY A 230 7.61 4.60 -26.81
N LYS A 231 8.57 3.68 -26.89
CA LYS A 231 8.72 2.79 -28.04
C LYS A 231 7.91 1.51 -27.81
N GLY A 232 7.12 1.12 -28.81
CA GLY A 232 6.41 -0.15 -28.89
C GLY A 232 6.80 -0.94 -30.14
N PRO A 233 6.20 -2.13 -30.33
CA PRO A 233 6.49 -3.01 -31.48
C PRO A 233 6.31 -2.31 -32.84
N ASP A 234 5.35 -1.39 -32.93
CA ASP A 234 4.99 -0.66 -34.17
C ASP A 234 5.48 0.80 -34.17
N GLY A 235 6.50 1.12 -33.37
CA GLY A 235 7.07 2.47 -33.29
C GLY A 235 6.71 3.19 -32.00
N VAL A 236 5.83 4.19 -32.07
CA VAL A 236 5.47 5.03 -30.92
C VAL A 236 4.24 4.44 -30.21
N ALA A 237 4.37 4.12 -28.92
CA ALA A 237 3.29 3.53 -28.11
C ALA A 237 2.99 4.37 -26.87
N ALA A 238 1.69 4.47 -26.54
CA ALA A 238 1.26 5.07 -25.28
C ALA A 238 1.66 4.18 -24.10
N MET A 239 2.39 4.77 -23.15
CA MET A 239 2.73 4.12 -21.89
C MET A 239 1.74 4.56 -20.82
N SER A 240 1.13 3.59 -20.15
CA SER A 240 0.24 3.86 -19.02
C SER A 240 1.01 4.47 -17.84
N LYS A 241 0.29 5.26 -17.03
CA LYS A 241 0.75 5.62 -15.69
C LYS A 241 0.81 4.40 -14.79
N ASP A 242 1.70 4.42 -13.80
CA ASP A 242 1.72 3.40 -12.76
C ASP A 242 0.47 3.52 -11.86
N PHE A 243 0.11 2.43 -11.19
CA PHE A 243 -1.05 2.39 -10.31
C PHE A 243 -0.78 3.03 -8.94
N SER A 244 0.49 3.08 -8.51
CA SER A 244 0.92 3.67 -7.24
C SER A 244 2.41 4.05 -7.27
N CYS A 245 2.89 4.67 -6.18
CA CYS A 245 4.31 4.95 -5.92
C CYS A 245 4.88 4.05 -4.81
N SER A 246 4.22 2.95 -4.43
CA SER A 246 4.55 2.24 -3.18
C SER A 246 5.98 1.72 -3.12
N ASP A 247 6.57 1.33 -4.25
CA ASP A 247 7.93 0.80 -4.30
C ASP A 247 8.98 1.91 -4.20
N ARG A 248 8.75 3.03 -4.91
CA ARG A 248 9.59 4.23 -4.80
C ARG A 248 9.53 4.82 -3.38
N ASN A 249 8.32 4.87 -2.82
CA ASN A 249 8.07 5.35 -1.46
C ASN A 249 8.73 4.42 -0.42
N PHE A 250 8.71 3.09 -0.63
CA PHE A 250 9.42 2.12 0.21
C PHE A 250 10.94 2.36 0.20
N ALA A 251 11.53 2.48 -0.99
CA ALA A 251 12.96 2.71 -1.13
C ALA A 251 13.40 4.01 -0.44
N HIS A 252 12.60 5.08 -0.58
CA HIS A 252 12.83 6.33 0.13
C HIS A 252 12.80 6.15 1.65
N ASN A 253 11.80 5.45 2.18
CA ASN A 253 11.70 5.21 3.63
C ASN A 253 12.84 4.34 4.18
N ALA A 254 13.33 3.39 3.38
CA ALA A 254 14.47 2.56 3.73
C ALA A 254 15.82 3.27 3.51
N GLY A 255 15.84 4.45 2.88
CA GLY A 255 17.06 5.20 2.59
C GLY A 255 17.93 4.59 1.49
N ILE A 256 17.35 3.77 0.60
CA ILE A 256 18.08 3.04 -0.46
C ILE A 256 17.69 3.53 -1.85
N LYS A 257 18.54 3.23 -2.83
CA LYS A 257 18.29 3.61 -4.24
C LYS A 257 17.04 2.90 -4.77
N PHE A 258 16.19 3.64 -5.50
CA PHE A 258 15.08 3.06 -6.27
C PHE A 258 15.43 2.97 -7.75
N MET A 259 15.03 1.88 -8.41
CA MET A 259 15.03 1.75 -9.87
C MET A 259 13.77 1.01 -10.33
N THR A 260 13.31 1.26 -11.55
CA THR A 260 12.26 0.43 -12.17
C THR A 260 12.85 -0.84 -12.82
N PRO A 261 12.04 -1.86 -13.15
CA PRO A 261 12.53 -3.07 -13.81
C PRO A 261 13.24 -2.78 -15.14
N GLU A 262 12.74 -1.83 -15.91
CA GLU A 262 13.32 -1.42 -17.20
C GLU A 262 14.66 -0.70 -17.02
N GLU A 263 14.75 0.21 -16.06
CA GLU A 263 16.01 0.89 -15.70
C GLU A 263 17.06 -0.14 -15.24
N PHE A 264 16.66 -1.09 -14.41
CA PHE A 264 17.59 -2.04 -13.77
C PHE A 264 18.02 -3.19 -14.70
N PHE A 265 17.07 -3.85 -15.35
CA PHE A 265 17.34 -5.04 -16.16
C PHE A 265 17.68 -4.75 -17.62
N LEU A 266 17.19 -3.63 -18.17
CA LEU A 266 17.34 -3.27 -19.58
C LEU A 266 18.24 -2.04 -19.79
N GLY A 267 18.59 -1.31 -18.73
CA GLY A 267 19.39 -0.09 -18.83
C GLY A 267 18.65 1.06 -19.51
N GLU A 268 17.32 1.04 -19.48
CA GLU A 268 16.50 2.11 -20.03
C GLU A 268 16.64 3.41 -19.22
N LYS A 269 16.31 4.53 -19.87
CA LYS A 269 16.29 5.83 -19.19
C LYS A 269 15.10 5.93 -18.25
N ALA A 270 15.32 6.60 -17.12
CA ALA A 270 14.27 6.85 -16.16
C ALA A 270 13.10 7.64 -16.77
N ARG A 271 11.88 7.21 -16.46
CA ARG A 271 10.64 7.91 -16.84
C ARG A 271 10.28 8.95 -15.80
N SER A 272 9.61 10.02 -16.24
CA SER A 272 9.01 10.99 -15.32
C SER A 272 8.01 10.31 -14.39
N TYR A 273 7.98 10.76 -13.14
CA TYR A 273 7.08 10.26 -12.12
C TYR A 273 6.48 11.42 -11.33
N ALA A 274 5.36 11.17 -10.67
CA ALA A 274 4.73 12.09 -9.72
C ALA A 274 4.20 11.30 -8.53
N ARG A 275 4.26 11.90 -7.34
CA ARG A 275 3.60 11.35 -6.15
C ARG A 275 2.26 12.05 -5.95
N GLU A 276 1.26 11.30 -5.48
CA GLU A 276 -0.03 11.90 -5.09
C GLU A 276 0.09 12.75 -3.81
N PHE A 277 1.06 12.42 -2.96
CA PHE A 277 1.47 13.16 -1.77
C PHE A 277 2.99 13.19 -1.75
N ASP A 278 3.59 14.37 -1.66
CA ASP A 278 5.04 14.53 -1.57
C ASP A 278 5.44 15.22 -0.27
N LEU A 279 6.33 14.57 0.49
CA LEU A 279 6.90 15.12 1.72
C LEU A 279 7.69 16.41 1.48
N ALA A 280 8.21 16.60 0.26
CA ALA A 280 8.89 17.84 -0.12
C ALA A 280 7.99 19.08 -0.02
N GLU A 281 6.67 18.92 -0.12
CA GLU A 281 5.68 20.00 0.03
C GLU A 281 5.39 20.34 1.51
N HIS A 282 5.92 19.53 2.43
CA HIS A 282 5.66 19.63 3.85
C HIS A 282 6.94 19.49 4.69
N PRO A 283 7.97 20.32 4.45
CA PRO A 283 9.21 20.26 5.21
C PRO A 283 8.97 20.52 6.70
N PHE A 284 9.81 19.94 7.55
CA PHE A 284 9.83 20.31 8.96
C PHE A 284 10.19 21.79 9.07
N SER A 285 9.38 22.53 9.82
CA SER A 285 9.68 23.91 10.20
C SER A 285 9.74 23.96 11.71
N ASP A 286 10.87 24.44 12.21
CA ASP A 286 11.08 24.64 13.64
C ASP A 286 10.36 25.93 14.05
N ASP A 287 9.03 25.83 14.10
CA ASP A 287 8.08 26.95 14.17
C ASP A 287 8.05 27.62 15.56
N THR A 288 9.15 27.53 16.32
CA THR A 288 9.42 28.45 17.42
C THR A 288 9.84 29.84 16.92
N SER A 289 10.19 29.99 15.63
CA SER A 289 10.77 31.22 15.09
C SER A 289 10.14 31.79 13.81
N SER A 290 9.29 31.04 13.08
CA SER A 290 8.48 31.60 11.99
C SER A 290 7.08 31.93 12.49
N GLY A 291 6.64 33.18 12.31
CA GLY A 291 5.29 33.65 12.62
C GLY A 291 4.18 33.04 11.75
N SER A 292 4.28 31.76 11.39
CA SER A 292 3.19 30.98 10.84
C SER A 292 2.14 30.88 11.94
N SER A 293 1.03 31.59 11.73
CA SER A 293 -0.07 31.70 12.67
C SER A 293 -0.56 30.31 13.07
N VAL A 294 -0.12 29.82 14.22
CA VAL A 294 -0.90 28.86 15.00
C VAL A 294 -2.31 29.42 14.98
N VAL A 295 -3.27 28.66 14.46
CA VAL A 295 -4.68 29.03 14.57
C VAL A 295 -5.04 28.90 16.05
N THR A 296 -4.70 29.92 16.82
CA THR A 296 -5.06 30.06 18.22
C THR A 296 -6.51 30.48 18.22
N LEU A 297 -7.39 29.48 18.31
CA LEU A 297 -8.80 29.73 18.57
C LEU A 297 -8.88 30.48 19.89
N LYS A 298 -9.42 31.69 19.88
CA LYS A 298 -9.66 32.48 21.09
C LYS A 298 -11.13 32.35 21.49
N ARG A 299 -11.37 32.48 22.78
CA ARG A 299 -12.72 32.64 23.32
C ARG A 299 -13.19 34.06 22.98
N THR A 300 -14.14 34.16 22.06
CA THR A 300 -14.72 35.43 21.59
C THR A 300 -16.13 35.65 22.12
N ASN A 301 -16.74 34.61 22.69
CA ASN A 301 -18.10 34.60 23.22
C ASN A 301 -18.07 34.04 24.65
N ASP A 302 -19.01 34.48 25.49
CA ASP A 302 -19.17 33.93 26.84
C ASP A 302 -19.56 32.45 26.78
N GLN A 303 -20.43 32.08 25.85
CA GLN A 303 -20.77 30.71 25.50
C GLN A 303 -21.02 30.58 23.99
N ASP A 304 -20.45 29.56 23.36
CA ASP A 304 -20.67 29.27 21.94
C ASP A 304 -20.50 27.78 21.60
N ILE A 305 -20.90 27.45 20.37
CA ILE A 305 -20.61 26.17 19.72
C ILE A 305 -19.48 26.38 18.71
N ILE A 306 -18.42 25.57 18.81
CA ILE A 306 -17.42 25.45 17.75
C ILE A 306 -17.68 24.16 16.96
N LEU A 307 -18.01 24.31 15.67
CA LEU A 307 -18.26 23.21 14.76
C LEU A 307 -17.05 22.94 13.88
N PHE A 308 -16.41 21.78 14.03
CA PHE A 308 -15.37 21.37 13.10
C PHE A 308 -15.97 20.87 11.79
N CYS A 309 -15.40 21.27 10.66
CA CYS A 309 -15.78 20.80 9.33
C CYS A 309 -14.52 20.34 8.58
N GLY A 310 -14.46 19.07 8.20
CA GLY A 310 -13.31 18.54 7.44
C GLY A 310 -13.17 17.02 7.46
N PRO A 311 -12.39 16.47 6.53
CA PRO A 311 -12.25 15.03 6.34
C PRO A 311 -11.70 14.33 7.59
N PRO A 312 -11.97 13.02 7.78
CA PRO A 312 -11.23 12.23 8.78
C PRO A 312 -9.72 12.36 8.52
N GLY A 313 -8.88 12.31 9.56
CA GLY A 313 -7.43 12.49 9.41
C GLY A 313 -6.95 13.95 9.25
N ALA A 314 -7.84 14.94 9.20
CA ALA A 314 -7.46 16.35 9.00
C ALA A 314 -6.79 17.06 10.20
N GLY A 315 -6.63 16.40 11.35
CA GLY A 315 -6.05 17.01 12.57
C GLY A 315 -7.06 17.65 13.53
N LYS A 316 -8.37 17.42 13.33
CA LYS A 316 -9.46 17.99 14.14
C LYS A 316 -9.32 17.75 15.64
N SER A 317 -9.21 16.48 16.03
CA SER A 317 -9.07 16.10 17.45
C SER A 317 -7.81 16.68 18.08
N THR A 318 -6.70 16.75 17.33
CA THR A 318 -5.46 17.39 17.79
C THR A 318 -5.66 18.88 18.06
N LEU A 319 -6.38 19.59 17.17
CA LEU A 319 -6.71 21.00 17.39
C LEU A 319 -7.58 21.18 18.63
N TYR A 320 -8.57 20.30 18.86
CA TYR A 320 -9.38 20.33 20.08
C TYR A 320 -8.50 20.23 21.33
N TRP A 321 -7.64 19.20 21.40
CA TRP A 321 -6.81 18.96 22.59
C TRP A 321 -5.82 20.10 22.85
N LYS A 322 -5.21 20.66 21.80
CA LYS A 322 -4.21 21.73 21.94
C LYS A 322 -4.82 23.12 22.17
N SER A 323 -5.98 23.41 21.59
CA SER A 323 -6.53 24.78 21.56
C SER A 323 -7.83 24.96 22.34
N LEU A 324 -8.77 24.02 22.25
CA LEU A 324 -10.12 24.20 22.82
C LEU A 324 -10.29 23.60 24.21
N LYS A 325 -9.66 22.45 24.48
CA LYS A 325 -9.67 21.83 25.81
C LYS A 325 -9.12 22.77 26.89
N PRO A 326 -7.98 23.48 26.69
CA PRO A 326 -7.47 24.44 27.67
C PRO A 326 -8.39 25.66 27.89
N LEU A 327 -9.24 25.99 26.92
CA LEU A 327 -10.22 27.09 27.01
C LEU A 327 -11.54 26.69 27.68
N GLY A 328 -11.65 25.44 28.15
CA GLY A 328 -12.81 24.93 28.86
C GLY A 328 -13.95 24.40 27.98
N TYR A 329 -13.70 24.14 26.69
CA TYR A 329 -14.73 23.55 25.82
C TYR A 329 -14.94 22.06 26.13
N ALA A 330 -16.20 21.65 26.28
CA ALA A 330 -16.56 20.23 26.29
C ALA A 330 -16.49 19.64 24.87
N ARG A 331 -16.02 18.39 24.75
CA ARG A 331 -15.90 17.72 23.44
C ARG A 331 -17.12 16.87 23.16
N ILE A 332 -17.73 17.07 22.00
CA ILE A 332 -18.77 16.19 21.47
C ILE A 332 -18.18 15.43 20.28
N ASN A 333 -18.11 14.10 20.39
CA ASN A 333 -17.54 13.24 19.36
C ASN A 333 -18.41 12.00 19.14
N GLN A 334 -18.86 11.82 17.90
CA GLN A 334 -19.73 10.71 17.52
C GLN A 334 -19.02 9.36 17.51
N ASP A 335 -17.71 9.30 17.30
CA ASP A 335 -16.95 8.04 17.42
C ASP A 335 -17.08 7.45 18.84
N LEU A 336 -17.19 8.32 19.86
CA LEU A 336 -17.35 7.93 21.27
C LEU A 336 -18.83 7.68 21.63
N LEU A 337 -19.70 8.60 21.21
CA LEU A 337 -21.13 8.58 21.56
C LEU A 337 -21.98 7.68 20.64
N LYS A 338 -21.38 7.14 19.58
CA LYS A 338 -21.94 6.24 18.56
C LYS A 338 -22.98 6.85 17.63
N THR A 339 -23.97 7.59 18.15
CA THR A 339 -25.08 8.15 17.36
C THR A 339 -25.11 9.68 17.42
N ARG A 340 -25.62 10.31 16.36
CA ARG A 340 -25.78 11.77 16.29
C ARG A 340 -26.73 12.28 17.38
N ASP A 341 -27.82 11.57 17.65
CA ASP A 341 -28.81 12.01 18.65
C ASP A 341 -28.20 12.05 20.05
N LYS A 342 -27.34 11.08 20.39
CA LYS A 342 -26.55 11.11 21.63
C LYS A 342 -25.57 12.27 21.67
N CYS A 343 -24.98 12.64 20.54
CA CYS A 343 -24.12 13.82 20.45
C CYS A 343 -24.89 15.11 20.69
N VAL A 344 -26.08 15.24 20.09
CA VAL A 344 -26.95 16.41 20.28
C VAL A 344 -27.40 16.50 21.74
N GLN A 345 -27.80 15.38 22.34
CA GLN A 345 -28.20 15.33 23.74
C GLN A 345 -27.05 15.73 24.69
N ALA A 346 -25.86 15.17 24.52
CA ALA A 346 -24.69 15.54 25.31
C ALA A 346 -24.29 17.02 25.11
N ALA A 347 -24.45 17.56 23.90
CA ALA A 347 -24.24 18.98 23.64
C ALA A 347 -25.26 19.84 24.39
N LYS A 348 -26.54 19.47 24.39
CA LYS A 348 -27.61 20.17 25.13
C LYS A 348 -27.30 20.22 26.63
N GLU A 349 -26.90 19.11 27.23
CA GLU A 349 -26.58 19.02 28.66
C GLU A 349 -25.46 20.01 29.04
N HIS A 350 -24.33 20.00 28.32
CA HIS A 350 -23.25 20.95 28.58
C HIS A 350 -23.65 22.41 28.34
N LEU A 351 -24.47 22.68 27.32
CA LEU A 351 -24.94 24.03 27.04
C LEU A 351 -25.87 24.55 28.14
N GLN A 352 -26.73 23.70 28.71
CA GLN A 352 -27.59 24.04 29.86
C GLN A 352 -26.77 24.38 31.11
N GLU A 353 -25.61 23.75 31.29
CA GLU A 353 -24.66 24.01 32.36
C GLU A 353 -23.80 25.27 32.14
N GLY A 354 -24.01 26.01 31.04
CA GLY A 354 -23.21 27.20 30.69
C GLY A 354 -21.84 26.88 30.07
N THR A 355 -21.58 25.62 29.74
CA THR A 355 -20.31 25.19 29.15
C THR A 355 -20.36 25.31 27.62
N SER A 356 -19.29 25.83 27.00
CA SER A 356 -19.17 25.89 25.54
C SER A 356 -18.80 24.52 24.97
N VAL A 357 -19.27 24.18 23.77
CA VAL A 357 -19.08 22.83 23.19
C VAL A 357 -18.34 22.87 21.87
N ALA A 358 -17.44 21.90 21.67
CA ALA A 358 -16.73 21.68 20.42
C ALA A 358 -17.21 20.37 19.78
N ILE A 359 -17.80 20.47 18.60
CA ILE A 359 -18.32 19.33 17.84
C ILE A 359 -17.21 18.77 16.94
N ASP A 360 -16.50 17.76 17.44
CA ASP A 360 -15.39 17.08 16.76
C ASP A 360 -15.88 15.92 15.89
N ASN A 361 -16.67 16.26 14.86
CA ASN A 361 -17.15 15.35 13.82
C ASN A 361 -16.69 15.83 12.43
N THR A 362 -17.02 15.09 11.37
CA THR A 362 -16.62 15.46 10.00
C THR A 362 -17.47 16.59 9.41
N ASN A 363 -18.78 16.61 9.69
CA ASN A 363 -19.74 17.66 9.33
C ASN A 363 -19.64 18.12 7.85
N ALA A 364 -19.64 17.15 6.94
CA ALA A 364 -19.31 17.33 5.52
C ALA A 364 -20.31 18.22 4.75
N ASP A 365 -21.61 18.05 5.01
CA ASP A 365 -22.69 18.65 4.21
C ASP A 365 -23.57 19.60 5.04
N PRO A 366 -24.30 20.54 4.39
CA PRO A 366 -25.10 21.54 5.10
C PRO A 366 -26.19 20.91 5.96
N ALA A 367 -26.84 19.85 5.49
CA ALA A 367 -27.89 19.15 6.24
C ALA A 367 -27.38 18.61 7.59
N THR A 368 -26.14 18.12 7.65
CA THR A 368 -25.50 17.71 8.90
C THR A 368 -25.19 18.91 9.80
N ARG A 369 -24.77 20.04 9.22
CA ARG A 369 -24.42 21.26 9.96
C ARG A 369 -25.63 21.98 10.53
N THR A 370 -26.76 21.98 9.82
CA THR A 370 -28.02 22.61 10.25
C THR A 370 -28.46 22.14 11.63
N VAL A 371 -28.26 20.87 11.96
CA VAL A 371 -28.59 20.32 13.29
C VAL A 371 -27.92 21.11 14.42
N TRP A 372 -26.66 21.50 14.23
CA TRP A 372 -25.89 22.25 15.23
C TRP A 372 -26.21 23.75 15.21
N VAL A 373 -26.51 24.29 14.04
CA VAL A 373 -26.96 25.69 13.92
C VAL A 373 -28.29 25.89 14.62
N GLU A 374 -29.27 25.00 14.41
CA GLU A 374 -30.56 25.09 15.09
C GLU A 374 -30.43 24.90 16.60
N LEU A 375 -29.51 24.04 17.05
CA LEU A 375 -29.18 23.91 18.48
C LEU A 375 -28.62 25.23 19.05
N ALA A 376 -27.72 25.91 18.35
CA ALA A 376 -27.20 27.20 18.79
C ALA A 376 -28.31 28.27 18.89
N LYS A 377 -29.25 28.27 17.94
CA LYS A 377 -30.42 29.15 17.96
C LYS A 377 -31.36 28.84 19.13
N GLU A 378 -31.61 27.56 19.44
CA GLU A 378 -32.44 27.11 20.57
C GLU A 378 -31.93 27.68 21.90
N PHE A 379 -30.59 27.77 22.06
CA PHE A 379 -29.94 28.31 23.26
C PHE A 379 -29.65 29.82 23.18
N GLY A 380 -29.92 30.48 22.05
CA GLY A 380 -29.62 31.90 21.85
C GLY A 380 -28.12 32.23 21.86
N ILE A 381 -27.26 31.28 21.51
CA ILE A 381 -25.79 31.42 21.51
C ILE A 381 -25.20 31.46 20.11
N SER A 382 -23.95 31.92 20.00
CA SER A 382 -23.23 31.92 18.72
C SER A 382 -22.74 30.53 18.33
N ILE A 383 -22.61 30.29 17.03
CA ILE A 383 -21.93 29.11 16.46
C ILE A 383 -20.87 29.55 15.45
N ARG A 384 -19.65 29.03 15.61
CA ARG A 384 -18.51 29.29 14.72
C ARG A 384 -18.11 28.01 14.01
N CYS A 385 -17.64 28.11 12.78
CA CYS A 385 -17.15 26.95 12.02
C CYS A 385 -15.63 26.99 11.90
N VAL A 386 -14.96 25.89 12.23
CA VAL A 386 -13.54 25.70 11.95
C VAL A 386 -13.42 24.72 10.79
N TRP A 387 -13.06 25.26 9.62
CA TRP A 387 -12.98 24.50 8.37
C TRP A 387 -11.54 24.05 8.09
N PHE A 388 -11.31 22.75 8.21
CA PHE A 388 -10.02 22.13 7.92
C PHE A 388 -9.88 21.89 6.41
N LYS A 389 -8.95 22.61 5.80
CA LYS A 389 -8.65 22.56 4.35
C LYS A 389 -7.50 21.59 4.04
N THR A 390 -7.23 20.64 4.93
CA THR A 390 -6.23 19.59 4.73
C THR A 390 -6.57 18.76 3.48
N PRO A 391 -5.66 18.64 2.50
CA PRO A 391 -5.88 17.81 1.33
C PRO A 391 -6.17 16.34 1.70
N LEU A 392 -6.97 15.64 0.89
CA LEU A 392 -7.39 14.27 1.20
C LEU A 392 -6.21 13.30 1.28
N GLN A 393 -5.19 13.47 0.43
CA GLN A 393 -3.99 12.63 0.43
C GLN A 393 -3.21 12.78 1.74
N VAL A 394 -3.09 14.02 2.25
CA VAL A 394 -2.50 14.30 3.57
C VAL A 394 -3.35 13.69 4.70
N CYS A 395 -4.68 13.68 4.55
CA CYS A 395 -5.58 13.06 5.51
C CYS A 395 -5.43 11.53 5.55
N GLU A 396 -5.31 10.88 4.39
CA GLU A 396 -5.05 9.44 4.27
C GLU A 396 -3.69 9.10 4.90
N HIS A 397 -2.66 9.90 4.64
CA HIS A 397 -1.34 9.81 5.27
C HIS A 397 -1.41 9.96 6.79
N ASN A 398 -2.03 11.03 7.29
CA ASN A 398 -2.21 11.26 8.74
C ASN A 398 -2.96 10.13 9.44
N ASN A 399 -3.95 9.54 8.76
CA ASN A 399 -4.68 8.39 9.27
C ASN A 399 -3.78 7.17 9.42
N ALA A 400 -2.93 6.89 8.43
CA ALA A 400 -1.97 5.80 8.50
C ALA A 400 -0.88 6.06 9.57
N VAL A 401 -0.31 7.27 9.61
CA VAL A 401 0.67 7.69 10.64
C VAL A 401 0.06 7.48 12.03
N ARG A 402 -1.13 8.03 12.27
CA ARG A 402 -1.75 7.98 13.58
C ARG A 402 -2.10 6.55 13.96
N ALA A 403 -2.73 5.77 13.09
CA ALA A 403 -3.17 4.43 13.46
C ALA A 403 -2.01 3.43 13.68
N LEU A 404 -0.85 3.66 13.04
CA LEU A 404 0.28 2.71 13.06
C LEU A 404 1.44 3.15 13.97
N ASN A 405 1.29 4.23 14.73
CA ASN A 405 2.32 4.70 15.67
C ASN A 405 1.68 5.07 17.01
N GLU A 406 1.92 4.26 18.03
CA GLU A 406 1.30 4.42 19.36
C GLU A 406 1.57 5.79 19.99
N SER A 407 2.78 6.33 19.85
CA SER A 407 3.16 7.64 20.35
C SER A 407 2.33 8.79 19.76
N LEU A 408 1.83 8.63 18.54
CA LEU A 408 0.97 9.59 17.86
C LEU A 408 -0.51 9.22 17.94
N ASN A 409 -0.87 8.13 18.65
CA ASN A 409 -2.21 7.56 18.71
C ASN A 409 -2.81 7.51 20.12
N PRO A 410 -2.99 8.65 20.82
CA PRO A 410 -3.50 8.67 22.19
C PRO A 410 -4.94 8.13 22.34
N GLU A 411 -5.64 7.89 21.22
CA GLU A 411 -7.02 7.41 21.19
C GLU A 411 -7.14 5.99 20.62
N SER A 412 -6.01 5.27 20.43
CA SER A 412 -5.96 3.91 19.88
C SER A 412 -6.82 3.72 18.63
N ARG A 413 -6.79 4.71 17.73
CA ARG A 413 -7.59 4.71 16.49
C ARG A 413 -7.07 3.65 15.53
N LEU A 414 -7.98 2.88 14.95
CA LEU A 414 -7.70 1.97 13.85
C LEU A 414 -7.58 2.73 12.52
N VAL A 415 -6.85 2.15 11.57
CA VAL A 415 -6.72 2.69 10.21
C VAL A 415 -8.11 2.76 9.57
N LEU A 416 -8.51 3.94 9.13
CA LEU A 416 -9.73 4.09 8.32
C LEU A 416 -9.49 3.65 6.87
N PRO A 417 -10.46 2.96 6.24
CA PRO A 417 -10.36 2.57 4.84
C PRO A 417 -10.52 3.79 3.91
N LYS A 418 -9.99 3.70 2.69
CA LYS A 418 -10.11 4.75 1.65
C LYS A 418 -11.56 5.21 1.41
N MET A 419 -12.52 4.29 1.56
CA MET A 419 -13.95 4.58 1.44
C MET A 419 -14.44 5.66 2.40
N ALA A 420 -13.85 5.80 3.60
CA ALA A 420 -14.22 6.85 4.54
C ALA A 420 -13.89 8.26 4.00
N PHE A 421 -12.77 8.39 3.30
CA PHE A 421 -12.31 9.64 2.70
C PHE A 421 -13.11 9.98 1.44
N THR A 422 -13.34 8.99 0.56
CA THR A 422 -14.15 9.20 -0.66
C THR A 422 -15.62 9.49 -0.32
N SER A 423 -16.19 8.83 0.68
CA SER A 423 -17.55 9.13 1.17
C SER A 423 -17.67 10.55 1.71
N PHE A 424 -16.66 11.04 2.44
CA PHE A 424 -16.62 12.43 2.87
C PHE A 424 -16.56 13.37 1.66
N ALA A 425 -15.62 13.15 0.75
CA ALA A 425 -15.39 13.99 -0.42
C ALA A 425 -16.65 14.15 -1.29
N ASN A 426 -17.38 13.06 -1.50
CA ASN A 426 -18.62 13.05 -2.29
C ASN A 426 -19.74 13.87 -1.66
N ARG A 427 -19.82 13.92 -0.33
CA ARG A 427 -20.84 14.68 0.40
C ARG A 427 -20.44 16.12 0.68
N PHE A 428 -19.13 16.39 0.70
CA PHE A 428 -18.60 17.65 1.18
C PHE A 428 -19.14 18.85 0.38
N LYS A 429 -19.61 19.86 1.12
CA LYS A 429 -19.90 21.20 0.59
C LYS A 429 -19.22 22.24 1.49
N PRO A 430 -18.47 23.21 0.93
CA PRO A 430 -17.84 24.27 1.71
C PRO A 430 -18.84 24.94 2.68
N PRO A 431 -18.45 25.17 3.94
CA PRO A 431 -19.31 25.90 4.87
C PRO A 431 -19.51 27.35 4.41
N SER A 432 -20.67 27.93 4.69
CA SER A 432 -20.98 29.32 4.38
C SER A 432 -21.63 30.02 5.57
N VAL A 433 -21.31 31.30 5.78
CA VAL A 433 -21.95 32.14 6.81
C VAL A 433 -23.47 32.21 6.64
N LYS A 434 -23.97 32.00 5.41
CA LYS A 434 -25.42 31.89 5.11
C LYS A 434 -26.11 30.72 5.83
N GLU A 435 -25.35 29.73 6.29
CA GLU A 435 -25.88 28.63 7.09
C GLU A 435 -26.23 29.05 8.52
N GLY A 436 -25.74 30.21 8.99
CA GLY A 436 -25.98 30.73 10.35
C GLY A 436 -24.73 30.79 11.23
N PHE A 437 -23.53 30.65 10.67
CA PHE A 437 -22.28 30.80 11.42
C PHE A 437 -21.93 32.27 11.66
N GLN A 438 -21.48 32.59 12.88
CA GLN A 438 -20.90 33.89 13.24
C GLN A 438 -19.65 34.17 12.40
N ASP A 439 -18.77 33.18 12.29
CA ASP A 439 -17.57 33.23 11.44
C ASP A 439 -17.16 31.82 10.97
N ILE A 440 -16.30 31.81 9.95
CA ILE A 440 -15.67 30.60 9.42
C ILE A 440 -14.16 30.79 9.46
N ILE A 441 -13.50 29.96 10.26
CA ILE A 441 -12.05 29.95 10.45
C ILE A 441 -11.48 28.86 9.57
N GLU A 442 -10.79 29.24 8.50
CA GLU A 442 -10.09 28.29 7.64
C GLU A 442 -8.77 27.85 8.26
N VAL A 443 -8.55 26.54 8.32
CA VAL A 443 -7.34 25.92 8.87
C VAL A 443 -6.63 25.13 7.77
N PRO A 444 -5.59 25.69 7.14
CA PRO A 444 -4.75 24.92 6.23
C PRO A 444 -3.97 23.86 7.01
N PHE A 445 -3.53 22.82 6.31
CA PHE A 445 -2.68 21.81 6.91
C PHE A 445 -1.29 22.36 7.19
N GLN A 446 -0.79 22.05 8.37
CA GLN A 446 0.59 22.25 8.77
C GLN A 446 0.94 21.15 9.77
N PHE A 447 2.11 20.56 9.66
CA PHE A 447 2.62 19.67 10.69
C PHE A 447 2.95 20.48 11.95
N ARG A 448 2.45 20.05 13.11
CA ARG A 448 2.57 20.78 14.40
C ARG A 448 2.96 19.82 15.53
N GLY A 449 4.08 19.15 15.34
CA GLY A 449 4.68 18.22 16.29
C GLY A 449 6.16 18.51 16.51
N THR A 450 6.81 17.73 17.38
CA THR A 450 8.25 17.82 17.59
C THR A 450 9.03 17.28 16.38
N GLU A 451 10.35 17.49 16.36
CA GLU A 451 11.21 16.91 15.34
C GLU A 451 11.14 15.37 15.34
N GLU A 452 11.06 14.75 16.52
CA GLU A 452 10.91 13.30 16.67
C GLU A 452 9.59 12.80 16.08
N GLU A 453 8.49 13.50 16.35
CA GLU A 453 7.19 13.21 15.75
C GLU A 453 7.23 13.40 14.23
N TYR A 454 7.97 14.41 13.75
CA TYR A 454 8.17 14.63 12.32
C TYR A 454 9.01 13.52 11.68
N ARG A 455 10.02 12.96 12.35
CA ARG A 455 10.78 11.82 11.80
C ARG A 455 9.91 10.57 11.57
N ILE A 456 8.80 10.46 12.30
CA ILE A 456 7.77 9.43 12.09
C ILE A 456 6.82 9.86 10.96
N TRP A 457 6.23 11.05 11.06
CA TRP A 457 5.25 11.57 10.11
C TRP A 457 5.85 11.77 8.70
N GLY A 458 7.08 12.24 8.63
CA GLY A 458 7.90 12.55 7.45
C GLY A 458 8.47 11.32 6.76
N ARG A 459 7.76 10.20 6.79
CA ARG A 459 7.99 8.98 6.00
C ARG A 459 6.75 8.72 5.17
N TYR A 460 6.83 8.09 4.02
CA TYR A 460 5.62 7.77 3.25
C TYR A 460 4.84 6.63 3.92
N TRP A 461 3.59 6.88 4.35
CA TRP A 461 2.75 5.86 5.00
C TRP A 461 1.68 5.26 4.08
N THR A 462 1.40 5.88 2.95
CA THR A 462 0.35 5.49 1.99
C THR A 462 0.87 5.29 0.58
#